data_AF-A0A845R763-F1
#
_entry.id   AF-A0A845R763-F1
#
_cell.length_a   1.000
_cell.length_b   1.000
_cell.length_c   1.000
_cell.angle_alpha   90.00
_cell.angle_beta   90.00
_cell.angle_gamma   90.00
#
_symmetry.space_group_name_H-M   'P 1'
#
loop_
_entity.id
_entity.type
_entity.pdbx_description
1 polymer ?
#
loop_
_entity_poly.entity_id
_entity_poly.type
_entity_poly.pdbx_seq_one_letter_code
_entity_poly.pdbx_strand_id
1 'polypeptide(L)'
;MEHKNYIARKRARFDSVSGPVNIPYGTPLQVEGDFLCLDGKPLCYPESQTSLDFFSQNDDGNGLQRGKLVGAILSKLEKRDKNHQNRWNKVWADPLCQRYRRAEHEEHWIWNPDFFSAPVLDLRRIAALVEV
;
A
#
# COMPACT_ATOMS: atom_id res chain seq x y z
N MET A 1 -0.22 6.20 12.36
CA MET A 1 -1.22 5.55 13.25
C MET A 1 -0.88 4.09 13.30
N GLU A 2 -0.75 3.51 14.49
CA GLU A 2 -0.52 2.07 14.63
C GLU A 2 -1.83 1.33 14.35
N HIS A 3 -1.85 0.56 13.27
CA HIS A 3 -2.98 -0.29 12.91
C HIS A 3 -2.84 -1.67 13.55
N LYS A 4 -3.96 -2.29 13.94
CA LYS A 4 -3.93 -3.60 14.64
C LYS A 4 -4.24 -4.76 13.72
N ASN A 5 -5.16 -4.56 12.78
CA ASN A 5 -5.62 -5.60 11.87
C ASN A 5 -5.15 -5.29 10.46
N TYR A 6 -4.69 -6.31 9.76
CA TYR A 6 -4.25 -6.23 8.38
C TYR A 6 -4.88 -7.37 7.57
N ILE A 7 -4.76 -7.26 6.26
CA ILE A 7 -5.18 -8.30 5.33
C ILE A 7 -4.20 -8.39 4.16
N ALA A 8 -3.96 -9.61 3.67
CA ALA A 8 -3.18 -9.86 2.47
C ALA A 8 -3.89 -9.28 1.24
N ARG A 9 -3.36 -8.18 0.69
CA ARG A 9 -3.90 -7.52 -0.52
C ARG A 9 -3.48 -8.19 -1.82
N LYS A 10 -2.47 -9.06 -1.77
CA LYS A 10 -2.05 -9.98 -2.83
C LYS A 10 -1.41 -11.21 -2.19
N ARG A 11 -1.16 -12.27 -2.96
CA ARG A 11 -0.46 -13.46 -2.45
C ARG A 11 0.94 -13.06 -1.96
N ALA A 12 1.25 -13.34 -0.71
CA ALA A 12 2.53 -12.98 -0.11
C ALA A 12 3.47 -14.19 -0.08
N ARG A 13 4.64 -14.03 -0.71
CA ARG A 13 5.72 -15.04 -0.71
C ARG A 13 7.03 -14.34 -0.43
N PHE A 14 7.61 -14.61 0.73
CA PHE A 14 8.85 -13.99 1.19
C PHE A 14 9.42 -14.79 2.38
N ASP A 15 10.68 -14.52 2.72
CA ASP A 15 11.32 -15.03 3.92
C ASP A 15 10.99 -14.13 5.10
N SER A 16 10.16 -14.64 6.00
CA SER A 16 9.71 -13.92 7.19
C SER A 16 10.66 -14.15 8.38
N VAL A 17 10.43 -13.43 9.49
CA VAL A 17 11.15 -13.67 10.75
C VAL A 17 10.99 -15.12 11.23
N SER A 18 9.84 -15.76 10.93
CA SER A 18 9.55 -17.16 11.27
C SER A 18 9.88 -18.16 10.14
N GLY A 19 10.63 -17.75 9.12
CA GLY A 19 10.98 -18.55 7.94
C GLY A 19 10.11 -18.28 6.71
N PRO A 20 10.26 -19.07 5.62
CA PRO A 20 9.56 -18.84 4.36
C PRO A 20 8.04 -18.95 4.49
N VAL A 21 7.29 -18.01 3.90
CA VAL A 21 5.82 -18.01 3.94
C VAL A 21 5.18 -17.98 2.55
N ASN A 22 3.93 -18.47 2.47
CA ASN A 22 3.10 -18.46 1.27
C ASN A 22 1.64 -18.16 1.65
N ILE A 23 1.34 -16.89 1.87
CA ILE A 23 0.08 -16.42 2.44
C ILE A 23 -0.91 -16.12 1.32
N PRO A 24 -2.09 -16.77 1.30
CA PRO A 24 -3.15 -16.49 0.32
C PRO A 24 -3.65 -15.04 0.35
N TYR A 25 -4.25 -14.61 -0.75
CA TYR A 25 -4.98 -13.35 -0.80
C TYR A 25 -6.16 -13.37 0.18
N GLY A 26 -6.39 -12.26 0.87
CA GLY A 26 -7.49 -12.11 1.81
C GLY A 26 -7.27 -12.76 3.18
N THR A 27 -6.10 -13.37 3.42
CA THR A 27 -5.75 -13.87 4.75
C THR A 27 -5.66 -12.69 5.74
N PRO A 28 -6.39 -12.72 6.87
CA PRO A 28 -6.28 -11.72 7.92
C PRO A 28 -4.97 -11.90 8.69
N LEU A 29 -4.41 -10.79 9.17
CA LEU A 29 -3.21 -10.74 10.00
C LEU A 29 -3.43 -9.75 11.15
N GLN A 30 -2.68 -9.92 12.22
CA GLN A 30 -2.79 -9.07 13.41
C GLN A 30 -1.41 -8.60 13.85
N VAL A 31 -1.35 -7.39 14.38
CA VAL A 31 -0.15 -6.88 15.03
C VAL A 31 -0.10 -7.41 16.46
N GLU A 32 0.98 -8.11 16.79
CA GLU A 32 1.27 -8.62 18.13
C GLU A 32 2.67 -8.16 18.54
N GLY A 33 2.74 -7.32 19.58
CA GLY A 33 3.96 -6.58 19.90
C GLY A 33 4.37 -5.68 18.72
N ASP A 34 5.62 -5.79 18.30
CA ASP A 34 6.17 -4.99 17.18
C ASP A 34 5.97 -5.65 15.81
N PHE A 35 5.43 -6.85 15.75
CA PHE A 35 5.35 -7.64 14.53
C PHE A 35 3.94 -7.75 13.98
N LEU A 36 3.84 -7.75 12.66
CA LEU A 36 2.69 -8.31 11.98
C LEU A 36 2.81 -9.84 12.00
N CYS A 37 1.78 -10.51 12.49
CA CYS A 37 1.76 -11.95 12.77
C CYS A 37 0.67 -12.66 11.96
N LEU A 38 0.93 -13.94 11.67
CA LEU A 38 -0.06 -14.92 11.20
C LEU A 38 -0.13 -16.05 12.22
N ASP A 39 -1.30 -16.24 12.84
CA ASP A 39 -1.52 -17.26 13.87
C ASP A 39 -0.44 -17.23 14.98
N GLY A 40 -0.13 -16.02 15.49
CA GLY A 40 0.89 -15.79 16.51
C GLY A 40 2.35 -15.90 16.03
N LYS A 41 2.59 -16.21 14.75
CA LYS A 41 3.96 -16.29 14.20
C LYS A 41 4.38 -14.95 13.61
N PRO A 42 5.47 -14.33 14.10
CA PRO A 42 5.93 -13.04 13.60
C PRO A 42 6.42 -13.14 12.16
N LEU A 43 5.97 -12.21 11.32
CA LEU A 43 6.31 -12.16 9.90
C LEU A 43 7.30 -11.05 9.58
N CYS A 44 6.92 -9.80 9.86
CA CYS A 44 7.67 -8.60 9.54
C CYS A 44 7.15 -7.41 10.36
N TYR A 45 7.88 -6.30 10.39
CA TYR A 45 7.37 -5.06 11.00
C TYR A 45 6.23 -4.45 10.17
N PRO A 46 5.18 -3.88 10.78
CA PRO A 46 4.05 -3.27 10.06
C PRO A 46 4.45 -2.18 9.05
N GLU A 47 5.54 -1.45 9.30
CA GLU A 47 6.05 -0.38 8.43
C GLU A 47 7.14 -0.85 7.44
N SER A 48 7.51 -2.13 7.48
CA SER A 48 8.51 -2.67 6.56
C SER A 48 8.03 -2.62 5.10
N GLN A 49 8.98 -2.56 4.16
CA GLN A 49 8.65 -2.63 2.74
C GLN A 49 7.85 -3.89 2.39
N THR A 50 8.18 -5.03 3.00
CA THR A 50 7.40 -6.28 2.89
C THR A 50 5.94 -6.08 3.27
N SER A 51 5.68 -5.37 4.37
CA SER A 51 4.31 -5.09 4.80
C SER A 51 3.57 -4.20 3.80
N LEU A 52 4.20 -3.10 3.37
CA LEU A 52 3.64 -2.19 2.36
C LEU A 52 3.36 -2.91 1.05
N ASP A 53 4.20 -3.86 0.65
CA ASP A 53 4.08 -4.60 -0.60
C ASP A 53 2.92 -5.60 -0.58
N PHE A 54 2.68 -6.29 0.54
CA PHE A 54 1.78 -7.45 0.58
C PHE A 54 0.50 -7.26 1.39
N PHE A 55 0.51 -6.35 2.36
CA PHE A 55 -0.59 -6.20 3.32
C PHE A 55 -1.24 -4.82 3.22
N SER A 56 -2.42 -4.70 3.81
CA SER A 56 -3.14 -3.45 3.96
C SER A 56 -3.80 -3.43 5.33
N GLN A 57 -3.74 -2.28 6.00
CA GLN A 57 -4.49 -2.11 7.24
C GLN A 57 -5.99 -2.30 6.98
N ASN A 58 -6.65 -2.92 7.94
CA ASN A 58 -8.02 -3.42 7.86
C ASN A 58 -8.82 -3.13 9.14
N ASP A 59 -8.40 -2.18 9.97
CA ASP A 59 -9.13 -1.84 11.21
C ASP A 59 -10.54 -1.31 10.92
N ASP A 60 -10.73 -0.68 9.76
CA ASP A 60 -12.02 -0.18 9.27
C ASP A 60 -12.75 -1.17 8.37
N GLY A 61 -12.27 -2.41 8.25
CA GLY A 61 -12.83 -3.45 7.38
C GLY A 61 -12.62 -3.23 5.87
N ASN A 62 -11.87 -2.21 5.47
CA ASN A 62 -11.71 -1.86 4.05
C ASN A 62 -10.39 -2.33 3.42
N GLY A 63 -9.61 -3.18 4.09
CA GLY A 63 -8.25 -3.55 3.66
C GLY A 63 -8.18 -4.17 2.26
N LEU A 64 -9.17 -4.97 1.85
CA LEU A 64 -9.21 -5.52 0.49
C LEU A 64 -9.43 -4.45 -0.57
N GLN A 65 -10.34 -3.51 -0.30
CA GLN A 65 -10.64 -2.42 -1.22
C GLN A 65 -9.48 -1.44 -1.30
N ARG A 66 -8.87 -1.12 -0.16
CA ARG A 66 -7.65 -0.33 -0.04
C ARG A 66 -6.53 -0.94 -0.89
N GLY A 67 -6.25 -2.22 -0.67
CA GLY A 67 -5.21 -2.94 -1.39
C GLY A 67 -5.43 -3.00 -2.91
N LYS A 68 -6.67 -3.17 -3.36
CA LYS A 68 -7.05 -3.10 -4.78
C LYS A 68 -6.78 -1.72 -5.38
N LEU A 69 -7.16 -0.65 -4.70
CA LEU A 69 -6.95 0.72 -5.19
C LEU A 69 -5.47 1.07 -5.24
N VAL A 70 -4.71 0.75 -4.19
CA VAL A 70 -3.24 0.94 -4.16
C VAL A 70 -2.60 0.21 -5.35
N GLY A 71 -2.96 -1.06 -5.57
CA GLY A 71 -2.45 -1.83 -6.71
C GLY A 71 -2.79 -1.19 -8.05
N ALA A 72 -4.05 -0.77 -8.24
CA ALA A 72 -4.49 -0.13 -9.48
C ALA A 72 -3.74 1.19 -9.76
N ILE A 73 -3.58 2.04 -8.74
CA ILE A 73 -2.84 3.32 -8.87
C ILE A 73 -1.40 3.05 -9.28
N LEU A 74 -0.69 2.16 -8.58
CA LEU A 74 0.70 1.84 -8.87
C LEU A 74 0.87 1.27 -10.28
N SER A 75 0.08 0.25 -10.64
CA SER A 75 0.14 -0.35 -11.98
C SER A 75 -0.19 0.65 -13.10
N LYS A 76 -1.14 1.56 -12.88
CA LYS A 76 -1.50 2.58 -13.87
C LYS A 76 -0.37 3.61 -14.05
N LEU A 77 0.31 4.01 -12.97
CA LEU A 77 1.44 4.94 -13.03
C LEU A 77 2.71 4.31 -13.62
N GLU A 78 2.95 3.02 -13.36
CA GLU A 78 4.09 2.27 -13.92
C GLU A 78 3.96 2.05 -15.43
N LYS A 79 2.75 2.02 -15.96
CA LYS A 79 2.50 1.77 -17.39
C LYS A 79 3.18 2.85 -18.24
N ARG A 80 4.11 2.43 -19.10
CA ARG A 80 4.85 3.28 -20.05
C ARG A 80 4.13 3.35 -21.40
N ASP A 81 3.06 4.13 -21.46
CA ASP A 81 2.35 4.46 -22.69
C ASP A 81 2.36 5.96 -22.99
N LYS A 82 1.70 6.40 -24.06
CA LYS A 82 1.63 7.82 -24.46
C LYS A 82 1.09 8.76 -23.36
N ASN A 83 0.34 8.23 -22.40
CA ASN A 83 -0.27 8.99 -21.31
C ASN A 83 0.57 8.91 -20.01
N HIS A 84 1.71 8.23 -20.01
CA HIS A 84 2.57 8.05 -18.83
C HIS A 84 2.92 9.38 -18.16
N GLN A 85 3.47 10.33 -18.92
CA GLN A 85 3.84 11.65 -18.37
C GLN A 85 2.60 12.44 -17.93
N ASN A 86 1.48 12.33 -18.64
CA ASN A 86 0.24 13.03 -18.27
C ASN A 86 -0.29 12.54 -16.91
N ARG A 87 -0.29 11.23 -16.65
CA ARG A 87 -0.67 10.68 -15.34
C ARG A 87 0.21 11.21 -14.21
N TRP A 88 1.52 11.23 -14.42
CA TRP A 88 2.45 11.78 -13.44
C TRP A 88 2.26 13.29 -13.22
N ASN A 89 2.12 14.08 -14.29
CA ASN A 89 1.86 15.52 -14.18
C ASN A 89 0.62 15.81 -13.32
N LYS A 90 -0.44 15.00 -13.44
CA LYS A 90 -1.63 15.12 -12.59
C LYS A 90 -1.34 14.80 -11.13
N VAL A 91 -0.63 13.71 -10.85
CA VAL A 91 -0.23 13.34 -9.48
C VAL A 91 0.61 14.45 -8.83
N TRP A 92 1.57 15.01 -9.59
CA TRP A 92 2.40 16.12 -9.13
C TRP A 92 1.60 17.39 -8.83
N ALA A 93 0.60 17.73 -9.65
CA ALA A 93 -0.19 18.95 -9.49
C ALA A 93 -1.29 18.84 -8.42
N ASP A 94 -1.67 17.62 -8.00
CA ASP A 94 -2.83 17.41 -7.15
C ASP A 94 -2.50 17.57 -5.65
N PRO A 95 -3.19 18.48 -4.91
CA PRO A 95 -2.92 18.72 -3.49
C PRO A 95 -3.20 17.53 -2.57
N LEU A 96 -4.11 16.63 -2.95
CA LEU A 96 -4.37 15.40 -2.20
C LEU A 96 -3.18 14.45 -2.33
N CYS A 97 -2.67 14.25 -3.55
CA CYS A 97 -1.49 13.42 -3.80
C CYS A 97 -0.27 13.93 -3.04
N GLN A 98 -0.07 15.25 -2.96
CA GLN A 98 1.07 15.87 -2.26
C GLN A 98 1.16 15.48 -0.78
N ARG A 99 0.05 15.12 -0.11
CA ARG A 99 0.04 14.62 1.28
C ARG A 99 0.76 13.27 1.42
N TYR A 100 0.84 12.53 0.33
CA TYR A 100 1.40 11.18 0.27
C TYR A 100 2.79 11.16 -0.38
N ARG A 101 3.38 12.33 -0.66
CA ARG A 101 4.73 12.46 -1.20
C ARG A 101 5.75 12.59 -0.07
N ARG A 102 6.92 11.96 -0.22
CA ARG A 102 8.08 12.26 0.63
C ARG A 102 8.70 13.60 0.22
N ALA A 103 8.64 14.58 1.12
CA ALA A 103 9.15 15.93 0.85
C ALA A 103 10.67 16.00 0.63
N GLU A 104 11.42 15.07 1.23
CA GLU A 104 12.89 14.96 1.14
C GLU A 104 13.40 14.64 -0.28
N HIS A 105 12.52 14.23 -1.19
CA HIS A 105 12.85 13.92 -2.57
C HIS A 105 12.10 14.87 -3.52
N GLU A 106 12.73 16.01 -3.82
CA GLU A 106 12.11 17.05 -4.65
C GLU A 106 12.04 16.68 -6.13
N GLU A 107 13.01 15.94 -6.64
CA GLU A 107 13.15 15.59 -8.07
C GLU A 107 12.37 14.34 -8.47
N HIS A 108 12.02 13.48 -7.51
CA HIS A 108 11.40 12.18 -7.76
C HIS A 108 10.19 11.95 -6.87
N TRP A 109 9.12 11.42 -7.46
CA TRP A 109 7.95 11.06 -6.67
C TRP A 109 8.21 9.75 -5.93
N ILE A 110 8.17 9.82 -4.60
CA ILE A 110 8.19 8.64 -3.74
C ILE A 110 6.96 8.69 -2.84
N TRP A 111 6.13 7.65 -2.91
CA TRP A 111 5.01 7.48 -1.99
C TRP A 111 5.54 7.25 -0.57
N ASN A 112 5.04 8.03 0.39
CA ASN A 112 5.29 7.77 1.80
C ASN A 112 4.47 6.54 2.28
N PRO A 113 4.79 5.96 3.45
CA PRO A 113 4.05 4.81 3.98
C PRO A 113 2.55 5.06 4.14
N ASP A 114 2.14 6.30 4.44
CA ASP A 114 0.74 6.68 4.62
C ASP A 114 -0.11 6.47 3.35
N PHE A 115 0.48 6.48 2.16
CA PHE A 115 -0.23 6.14 0.92
C PHE A 115 -0.86 4.74 0.99
N PHE A 116 -0.17 3.76 1.59
CA PHE A 116 -0.61 2.37 1.62
C PHE A 116 -1.70 2.12 2.66
N SER A 117 -1.80 3.00 3.67
CA SER A 117 -2.84 2.99 4.71
C SER A 117 -3.93 4.06 4.48
N ALA A 118 -3.78 4.91 3.46
CA ALA A 118 -4.62 6.06 3.14
C ALA A 118 -6.11 5.73 3.10
N PRO A 119 -7.01 6.62 3.58
CA PRO A 119 -8.46 6.41 3.51
C PRO A 119 -8.93 5.99 2.12
N VAL A 120 -9.88 5.06 2.06
CA VAL A 120 -10.37 4.55 0.77
C VAL A 120 -10.95 5.66 -0.11
N LEU A 121 -11.56 6.69 0.47
CA LEU A 121 -12.04 7.86 -0.27
C LEU A 121 -10.91 8.54 -1.05
N ASP A 122 -9.77 8.75 -0.40
CA ASP A 122 -8.61 9.40 -1.02
C ASP A 122 -8.05 8.52 -2.14
N LEU A 123 -7.89 7.22 -1.88
CA LEU A 123 -7.44 6.27 -2.88
C LEU A 123 -8.37 6.19 -4.10
N ARG A 124 -9.69 6.29 -3.93
CA ARG A 124 -10.62 6.37 -5.07
C ARG A 124 -10.41 7.63 -5.91
N ARG A 125 -10.19 8.78 -5.26
CA ARG A 125 -9.94 10.05 -5.95
C ARG A 125 -8.63 10.00 -6.74
N ILE A 126 -7.57 9.45 -6.13
CA ILE A 126 -6.27 9.27 -6.80
C ILE A 126 -6.40 8.27 -7.95
N ALA A 127 -7.11 7.16 -7.77
CA ALA A 127 -7.36 6.19 -8.84
C ALA A 127 -8.06 6.86 -10.03
N ALA A 128 -9.13 7.63 -9.80
CA ALA A 128 -9.83 8.37 -10.85
C ALA A 128 -8.92 9.42 -11.54
N LEU A 129 -8.03 10.07 -10.79
CA LEU A 129 -7.07 11.04 -11.32
C LEU A 129 -6.13 10.42 -12.36
N VAL A 130 -5.68 9.19 -12.11
CA VAL A 130 -4.70 8.49 -12.95
C VAL A 130 -5.33 7.64 -14.07
N GLU A 131 -6.65 7.55 -14.17
CA GLU A 131 -7.31 6.68 -15.17
C GLU A 131 -7.16 7.14 -16.64
N VAL A 132 -6.53 8.29 -16.89
CA VAL A 132 -6.33 8.85 -18.24
C VAL A 132 -5.45 8.06 -19.20
#